data_AF-A0A037ZI77-F1
#
_entry.id   AF-A0A037ZI77-F1
#
_cell.length_a   1.000
_cell.length_b   1.000
_cell.length_c   1.000
_cell.angle_alpha   90.00
_cell.angle_beta   90.00
_cell.angle_gamma   90.00
#
_symmetry.space_group_name_H-M   'P 1'
#
loop_
_entity.id
_entity.type
_entity.pdbx_description
1 polymer ?
#
loop_
_entity_poly.entity_id
_entity_poly.type
_entity_poly.pdbx_seq_one_letter_code
_entity_poly.pdbx_strand_id
1 'polypeptide(L)'
;MITAEAVIAMPFLVWWYIGSFVFFDAFQARNVNLKAAYTVADMLSREDGSVNANYIYGLERVYSYLATGSGSNAAIRVTLVRCSQNCDQDNGYRLLEVDWSMGTDDLAALTTGQMSTYLDDIPIMPAGDRVILLETFIDYEPAWDVGILNPSDFDNLIVTRPRFVPQIQFES
;
A
#
# COMPACT_ATOMS: atom_id res chain seq x y z
N MET A 1 16.72 7.64 50.94
CA MET A 1 17.14 8.31 49.69
C MET A 1 16.78 7.49 48.45
N ILE A 2 16.87 6.16 48.49
CA ILE A 2 16.42 5.26 47.39
C ILE A 2 14.90 5.36 47.10
N THR A 3 14.07 5.67 48.11
CA THR A 3 12.60 5.73 47.94
C THR A 3 12.13 6.90 47.10
N ALA A 4 12.72 8.09 47.25
CA ALA A 4 12.31 9.27 46.46
C ALA A 4 12.73 9.14 44.99
N GLU A 5 13.92 8.58 44.74
CA GLU A 5 14.42 8.29 43.39
C GLU A 5 13.59 7.20 42.69
N ALA A 6 13.25 6.11 43.41
CA ALA A 6 12.40 5.06 42.88
C ALA A 6 10.99 5.54 42.52
N VAL A 7 10.39 6.42 43.33
CA VAL A 7 9.05 6.99 43.08
C VAL A 7 9.02 7.84 41.80
N ILE A 8 10.12 8.48 41.44
CA ILE A 8 10.21 9.29 40.21
C ILE A 8 10.59 8.42 39.00
N ALA A 9 11.51 7.47 39.16
CA ALA A 9 11.97 6.62 38.06
C ALA A 9 10.94 5.59 37.61
N MET A 10 10.15 5.02 38.54
CA MET A 10 9.16 3.97 38.24
C MET A 10 8.14 4.38 37.17
N PRO A 11 7.41 5.51 37.25
CA PRO A 11 6.43 5.87 36.24
C PRO A 11 7.07 6.08 34.86
N PHE A 12 8.30 6.62 34.81
CA PHE A 12 9.02 6.78 33.55
C PHE A 12 9.40 5.43 32.92
N LEU A 13 9.87 4.47 33.72
CA LEU A 13 10.19 3.12 33.25
C LEU A 13 8.95 2.37 32.77
N VAL A 14 7.82 2.50 33.48
CA VAL A 14 6.55 1.90 33.07
C VAL A 14 6.07 2.53 31.76
N TRP A 15 6.10 3.86 31.63
CA TRP A 15 5.75 4.55 30.39
C TRP A 15 6.65 4.12 29.23
N TRP A 16 7.97 4.04 29.44
CA TRP A 16 8.92 3.58 28.44
C TRP A 16 8.66 2.13 28.00
N TYR A 17 8.35 1.24 28.94
CA TYR A 17 8.05 -0.16 28.65
C TYR A 17 6.78 -0.30 27.81
N ILE A 18 5.68 0.35 28.21
CA ILE A 18 4.43 0.32 27.44
C ILE A 18 4.62 1.00 26.08
N GLY A 19 5.32 2.15 26.05
CA GLY A 19 5.62 2.86 24.80
C GLY A 19 6.43 2.02 23.82
N SER A 20 7.43 1.28 24.30
CA SER A 20 8.20 0.36 23.47
C SER A 20 7.31 -0.75 22.91
N PHE A 21 6.41 -1.32 23.72
CA PHE A 21 5.49 -2.37 23.27
C PHE A 21 4.58 -1.87 22.14
N VAL A 22 3.92 -0.72 22.32
CA VAL A 22 3.02 -0.14 21.29
C VAL A 22 3.79 0.21 20.02
N PHE A 23 5.05 0.68 20.14
CA PHE A 23 5.91 0.94 18.99
C PHE A 23 6.24 -0.35 18.21
N PHE A 24 6.60 -1.42 18.90
CA PHE A 24 6.89 -2.71 18.26
C PHE A 24 5.66 -3.31 17.60
N ASP A 25 4.49 -3.19 18.23
CA ASP A 25 3.20 -3.62 17.68
C ASP A 25 2.89 -2.90 16.35
N ALA A 26 2.98 -1.56 16.33
CA ALA A 26 2.77 -0.77 15.12
C ALA A 26 3.77 -1.10 14.01
N PHE A 27 5.05 -1.29 14.37
CA PHE A 27 6.07 -1.68 13.39
C PHE A 27 5.81 -3.07 12.83
N GLN A 28 5.38 -4.02 13.67
CA GLN A 28 5.02 -5.36 13.23
C GLN A 28 3.81 -5.30 12.27
N ALA A 29 2.75 -4.57 12.63
CA ALA A 29 1.58 -4.39 11.80
C ALA A 29 1.95 -3.78 10.44
N ARG A 30 2.74 -2.70 10.41
CA ARG A 30 3.21 -2.08 9.16
C ARG A 30 3.99 -3.05 8.27
N ASN A 31 4.87 -3.88 8.85
CA ASN A 31 5.64 -4.86 8.09
C ASN A 31 4.77 -5.99 7.53
N VAL A 32 3.76 -6.45 8.27
CA VAL A 32 2.80 -7.45 7.80
C VAL A 32 2.01 -6.90 6.61
N ASN A 33 1.48 -5.68 6.73
CA ASN A 33 0.75 -4.99 5.67
C ASN A 33 1.59 -4.80 4.40
N LEU A 34 2.84 -4.34 4.54
CA LEU A 34 3.73 -4.18 3.39
C LEU A 34 4.03 -5.51 2.68
N LYS A 35 4.27 -6.59 3.43
CA LYS A 35 4.48 -7.94 2.86
C LYS A 35 3.23 -8.47 2.17
N ALA A 36 2.06 -8.23 2.74
CA ALA A 36 0.78 -8.58 2.15
C ALA A 36 0.57 -7.85 0.81
N ALA A 37 0.84 -6.54 0.77
CA ALA A 37 0.77 -5.74 -0.45
C ALA A 37 1.71 -6.27 -1.55
N TYR A 38 2.97 -6.57 -1.23
CA TYR A 38 3.90 -7.20 -2.19
C TYR A 38 3.42 -8.57 -2.68
N THR A 39 2.77 -9.36 -1.82
CA THR A 39 2.25 -10.68 -2.19
C THR A 39 1.12 -10.54 -3.20
N VAL A 40 0.18 -9.64 -2.96
CA VAL A 40 -0.92 -9.33 -3.90
C VAL A 40 -0.39 -8.75 -5.21
N ALA A 41 0.61 -7.86 -5.16
CA ALA A 41 1.26 -7.33 -6.35
C ALA A 41 1.95 -8.44 -7.18
N ASP A 42 2.61 -9.42 -6.53
CA ASP A 42 3.24 -10.55 -7.23
C ASP A 42 2.19 -11.46 -7.86
N MET A 43 1.07 -11.74 -7.17
CA MET A 43 -0.06 -12.51 -7.73
C MET A 43 -0.60 -11.84 -8.99
N LEU A 44 -0.92 -10.55 -8.90
CA LEU A 44 -1.45 -9.79 -10.03
C LEU A 44 -0.45 -9.66 -11.19
N SER A 45 0.85 -9.52 -10.90
CA SER A 45 1.89 -9.45 -11.94
C SER A 45 2.02 -10.71 -12.79
N ARG A 46 1.54 -11.85 -12.28
CA ARG A 46 1.60 -13.17 -12.93
C ARG A 46 0.29 -13.57 -13.59
N GLU A 47 -0.72 -12.71 -13.57
CA GLU A 47 -1.97 -12.95 -14.28
C GLU A 47 -1.74 -12.82 -15.79
N ASP A 48 -2.20 -13.81 -16.56
CA ASP A 48 -2.10 -13.82 -18.02
C ASP A 48 -3.47 -13.63 -18.70
N GLY A 49 -4.55 -13.78 -17.96
CA GLY A 49 -5.92 -13.59 -18.41
C GLY A 49 -6.43 -12.16 -18.32
N SER A 50 -7.69 -11.98 -18.69
CA SER A 50 -8.47 -10.81 -18.32
C SER A 50 -8.84 -10.85 -16.85
N VAL A 51 -8.73 -9.72 -16.17
CA VAL A 51 -9.21 -9.54 -14.79
C VAL A 51 -10.55 -8.82 -14.82
N ASN A 52 -11.39 -9.12 -13.83
CA ASN A 52 -12.67 -8.45 -13.66
C ASN A 52 -12.83 -7.96 -12.22
N ALA A 53 -13.96 -7.30 -11.93
CA ALA A 53 -14.23 -6.80 -10.59
C ALA A 53 -14.17 -7.88 -9.49
N ASN A 54 -14.68 -9.08 -9.76
CA ASN A 54 -14.65 -10.18 -8.79
C ASN A 54 -13.24 -10.64 -8.46
N TYR A 55 -12.33 -10.61 -9.44
CA TYR A 55 -10.91 -10.91 -9.22
C TYR A 55 -10.26 -9.88 -8.29
N ILE A 56 -10.50 -8.58 -8.52
CA ILE A 56 -9.99 -7.52 -7.64
C ILE A 56 -10.54 -7.64 -6.21
N TYR A 57 -11.85 -7.90 -6.04
CA TYR A 57 -12.42 -8.20 -4.71
C TYR A 57 -11.80 -9.48 -4.09
N GLY A 58 -11.44 -10.46 -4.90
CA GLY A 58 -10.71 -11.64 -4.44
C GLY A 58 -9.33 -11.29 -3.88
N LEU A 59 -8.60 -10.41 -4.56
CA LEU A 59 -7.30 -9.90 -4.10
C LEU A 59 -7.41 -9.08 -2.82
N GLU A 60 -8.46 -8.27 -2.67
CA GLU A 60 -8.75 -7.55 -1.42
C GLU A 60 -8.95 -8.50 -0.25
N ARG A 61 -9.74 -9.57 -0.43
CA ARG A 61 -9.91 -10.61 0.60
C ARG A 61 -8.60 -11.31 0.96
N VAL A 62 -7.73 -11.57 -0.03
CA VAL A 62 -6.40 -12.14 0.24
C VAL A 62 -5.55 -11.15 1.04
N TYR A 63 -5.54 -9.87 0.67
CA TYR A 63 -4.85 -8.82 1.42
C TYR A 63 -5.35 -8.74 2.86
N SER A 64 -6.68 -8.63 3.05
CA SER A 64 -7.35 -8.61 4.36
C SER A 64 -7.03 -9.84 5.21
N TYR A 65 -7.00 -11.03 4.59
CA TYR A 65 -6.62 -12.27 5.27
C TYR A 65 -5.15 -12.26 5.73
N LEU A 66 -4.22 -11.78 4.90
CA LEU A 66 -2.80 -11.69 5.25
C LEU A 66 -2.53 -10.61 6.31
N ALA A 67 -3.31 -9.53 6.30
CA ALA A 67 -3.25 -8.43 7.23
C ALA A 67 -4.07 -8.66 8.52
N THR A 68 -4.68 -9.84 8.69
CA THR A 68 -5.55 -10.13 9.83
C THR A 68 -4.83 -9.90 11.17
N GLY A 69 -5.44 -9.09 12.03
CA GLY A 69 -4.88 -8.70 13.32
C GLY A 69 -3.80 -7.62 13.24
N SER A 70 -3.56 -7.04 12.06
CA SER A 70 -2.63 -5.92 11.82
C SER A 70 -3.33 -4.68 11.24
N GLY A 71 -4.66 -4.64 11.30
CA GLY A 71 -5.51 -3.52 10.91
C GLY A 71 -6.94 -3.96 10.54
N SER A 72 -7.78 -2.99 10.19
CA SER A 72 -9.17 -3.18 9.74
C SER A 72 -9.47 -2.37 8.48
N ASN A 73 -10.63 -2.58 7.85
CA ASN A 73 -11.07 -1.86 6.64
C ASN A 73 -10.04 -1.92 5.51
N ALA A 74 -9.54 -3.14 5.24
CA ALA A 74 -8.59 -3.37 4.18
C ALA A 74 -9.22 -3.08 2.82
N ALA A 75 -8.62 -2.18 2.05
CA ALA A 75 -9.05 -1.85 0.70
C ALA A 75 -7.85 -1.81 -0.24
N ILE A 76 -8.07 -2.09 -1.52
CA ILE A 76 -7.02 -2.03 -2.54
C ILE A 76 -7.48 -1.21 -3.74
N ARG A 77 -6.53 -0.58 -4.41
CA ARG A 77 -6.74 0.04 -5.71
C ARG A 77 -5.68 -0.44 -6.68
N VAL A 78 -6.13 -0.94 -7.81
CA VAL A 78 -5.30 -1.48 -8.87
C VAL A 78 -5.44 -0.59 -10.10
N THR A 79 -4.32 -0.12 -10.61
CA THR A 79 -4.27 0.77 -11.78
C THR A 79 -3.23 0.25 -12.75
N LEU A 80 -3.60 0.07 -14.01
CA LEU A 80 -2.65 -0.21 -15.08
C LEU A 80 -2.29 1.09 -15.78
N VAL A 81 -1.01 1.43 -15.75
CA VAL A 81 -0.46 2.66 -16.31
C VAL A 81 0.48 2.32 -17.46
N ARG A 82 0.35 3.06 -18.56
CA ARG A 82 1.24 2.98 -19.72
C ARG A 82 1.99 4.29 -19.88
N CYS A 83 3.29 4.22 -20.22
CA CYS A 83 3.98 5.42 -20.66
C CYS A 83 3.75 5.69 -22.15
N SER A 84 3.24 6.88 -22.48
CA SER A 84 2.86 7.28 -23.83
C SER A 84 3.97 8.10 -24.50
N GLN A 85 4.51 9.12 -23.83
CA GLN A 85 5.55 10.02 -24.38
C GLN A 85 6.56 10.47 -23.31
N ASN A 86 7.74 10.91 -23.76
CA ASN A 86 8.87 11.37 -22.94
C ASN A 86 9.34 10.33 -21.91
N CYS A 87 9.18 9.05 -22.22
CA CYS A 87 9.36 7.95 -21.29
C CYS A 87 10.82 7.65 -20.93
N ASP A 88 11.77 8.26 -21.63
CA ASP A 88 13.22 8.14 -21.47
C ASP A 88 13.82 9.14 -20.48
N GLN A 89 13.03 10.10 -20.01
CA GLN A 89 13.49 11.14 -19.08
C GLN A 89 12.76 11.02 -17.75
N ASP A 90 13.52 11.04 -16.65
CA ASP A 90 12.96 11.15 -15.31
C ASP A 90 12.65 12.60 -14.97
N ASN A 91 11.65 13.16 -15.64
CA ASN A 91 11.19 14.52 -15.42
C ASN A 91 9.66 14.61 -15.41
N GLY A 92 9.16 15.77 -14.99
CA GLY A 92 7.73 16.07 -14.90
C GLY A 92 6.99 16.13 -16.25
N TYR A 93 7.66 15.86 -17.38
CA TYR A 93 7.07 15.91 -18.71
C TYR A 93 6.70 14.52 -19.27
N ARG A 94 6.92 13.45 -18.50
CA ARG A 94 6.44 12.10 -18.82
C ARG A 94 4.92 12.09 -18.95
N LEU A 95 4.42 11.61 -20.08
CA LEU A 95 3.00 11.42 -20.31
C LEU A 95 2.63 9.98 -19.99
N LEU A 96 2.06 9.79 -18.80
CA LEU A 96 1.50 8.53 -18.33
C LEU A 96 0.00 8.51 -18.59
N GLU A 97 -0.50 7.40 -19.11
CA GLU A 97 -1.92 7.18 -19.39
C GLU A 97 -2.42 5.98 -18.57
N VAL A 98 -3.59 6.12 -17.96
CA VAL A 98 -4.26 5.00 -17.29
C VAL A 98 -5.02 4.19 -18.33
N ASP A 99 -4.63 2.92 -18.52
CA ASP A 99 -5.36 2.00 -19.38
C ASP A 99 -6.65 1.54 -18.68
N TRP A 100 -6.59 1.25 -17.38
CA TRP A 100 -7.74 1.01 -16.51
C TRP A 100 -7.36 1.19 -15.04
N SER A 101 -8.35 1.48 -14.20
CA SER A 101 -8.19 1.54 -12.75
C SER A 101 -9.45 1.03 -12.07
N MET A 102 -9.27 0.28 -10.99
CA MET A 102 -10.35 -0.19 -10.14
C MET A 102 -9.93 -0.13 -8.68
N GLY A 103 -10.72 0.54 -7.86
CA GLY A 103 -10.67 0.46 -6.41
C GLY A 103 -11.71 -0.51 -5.86
N THR A 104 -11.42 -1.15 -4.74
CA THR A 104 -12.43 -1.80 -3.90
C THR A 104 -13.06 -0.78 -2.95
N ASP A 105 -14.21 -1.14 -2.39
CA ASP A 105 -14.99 -0.27 -1.50
C ASP A 105 -15.28 1.10 -2.14
N ASP A 106 -15.16 2.19 -1.38
CA ASP A 106 -15.42 3.56 -1.85
C ASP A 106 -14.18 4.20 -2.52
N LEU A 107 -13.14 3.43 -2.84
CA LEU A 107 -11.94 3.94 -3.50
C LEU A 107 -12.23 4.30 -4.96
N ALA A 108 -12.14 5.59 -5.28
CA ALA A 108 -12.28 6.07 -6.64
C ALA A 108 -11.16 5.52 -7.55
N ALA A 109 -11.55 5.10 -8.75
CA ALA A 109 -10.63 4.74 -9.82
C ALA A 109 -9.77 5.95 -10.22
N LEU A 110 -8.49 5.71 -10.45
CA LEU A 110 -7.56 6.74 -10.92
C LEU A 110 -7.81 7.08 -12.39
N THR A 111 -7.63 8.36 -12.69
CA THR A 111 -7.71 8.91 -14.04
C THR A 111 -6.34 9.35 -14.53
N THR A 112 -6.17 9.43 -15.85
CA THR A 112 -4.94 9.95 -16.48
C THR A 112 -4.55 11.35 -15.95
N GLY A 113 -5.51 12.20 -15.60
CA GLY A 113 -5.24 13.53 -15.05
C GLY A 113 -4.55 13.53 -13.68
N GLN A 114 -4.65 12.42 -12.93
CA GLN A 114 -4.05 12.26 -11.60
C GLN A 114 -2.63 11.66 -11.66
N MET A 115 -2.18 11.20 -12.84
CA MET A 115 -0.86 10.56 -12.98
C MET A 115 0.32 11.51 -12.72
N SER A 116 0.10 12.82 -12.77
CA SER A 116 1.12 13.82 -12.40
C SER A 116 1.59 13.68 -10.95
N THR A 117 0.74 13.18 -10.05
CA THR A 117 1.09 12.96 -8.63
C THR A 117 1.96 11.71 -8.43
N TYR A 118 1.90 10.75 -9.34
CA TYR A 118 2.59 9.45 -9.23
C TYR A 118 3.88 9.38 -10.06
N LEU A 119 4.31 10.50 -10.65
CA LEU A 119 5.48 10.53 -11.53
C LEU A 119 6.75 10.06 -10.81
N ASP A 120 6.98 10.53 -9.58
CA ASP A 120 8.19 10.21 -8.82
C ASP A 120 8.22 8.75 -8.34
N ASP A 121 7.06 8.11 -8.19
CA ASP A 121 6.94 6.71 -7.76
C ASP A 121 7.10 5.72 -8.92
N ILE A 122 6.75 6.14 -10.14
CA ILE A 122 6.81 5.30 -11.32
C ILE A 122 8.20 5.43 -11.96
N PRO A 123 8.95 4.32 -12.15
CA PRO A 123 10.27 4.38 -12.76
C PRO A 123 10.21 4.76 -14.25
N ILE A 124 11.36 5.14 -14.81
CA ILE A 124 11.55 5.29 -16.26
C ILE A 124 11.24 3.94 -16.94
N MET A 125 10.44 3.98 -18.01
CA MET A 125 10.05 2.80 -18.78
C MET A 125 10.13 3.08 -20.29
N PRO A 126 10.31 2.08 -21.15
CA PRO A 126 10.16 2.28 -22.59
C PRO A 126 8.77 2.80 -22.98
N ALA A 127 8.70 3.56 -24.07
CA ALA A 127 7.41 4.01 -24.61
C ALA A 127 6.52 2.81 -25.00
N GLY A 128 5.26 2.86 -24.58
CA GLY A 128 4.28 1.79 -24.77
C GLY A 128 4.33 0.66 -23.72
N ASP A 129 5.33 0.67 -22.84
CA ASP A 129 5.45 -0.30 -21.75
C ASP A 129 4.48 0.04 -20.60
N ARG A 130 4.13 -0.98 -19.81
CA ARG A 130 3.09 -0.89 -18.78
C ARG A 130 3.57 -1.33 -17.41
N VAL A 131 3.04 -0.67 -16.40
CA VAL A 131 3.18 -1.04 -14.99
C VAL A 131 1.83 -1.10 -14.32
N ILE A 132 1.75 -1.99 -13.36
CA ILE A 132 0.67 -2.13 -12.41
C ILE A 132 1.05 -1.30 -11.19
N LEU A 133 0.17 -0.36 -10.84
CA LEU A 133 0.14 0.33 -9.57
C LEU A 133 -0.84 -0.40 -8.66
N LEU A 134 -0.33 -1.00 -7.59
CA LEU A 134 -1.14 -1.51 -6.50
C LEU A 134 -1.02 -0.57 -5.31
N GLU A 135 -2.13 0.05 -4.95
CA GLU A 135 -2.29 0.77 -3.70
C GLU A 135 -3.08 -0.09 -2.73
N THR A 136 -2.66 -0.12 -1.47
CA THR A 136 -3.37 -0.82 -0.39
C THR A 136 -3.57 0.13 0.77
N PHE A 137 -4.75 0.09 1.37
CA PHE A 137 -5.18 0.93 2.48
C PHE A 137 -5.65 0.02 3.61
N ILE A 138 -5.26 0.33 4.84
CA ILE A 138 -5.74 -0.38 6.02
C ILE A 138 -5.61 0.51 7.26
N ASP A 139 -6.63 0.49 8.10
CA ASP A 139 -6.70 1.31 9.30
C ASP A 139 -5.98 0.58 10.44
N TYR A 140 -4.99 1.23 11.06
CA TYR A 140 -4.30 0.71 12.23
C TYR A 140 -4.69 1.47 13.50
N GLU A 141 -5.11 0.71 14.52
CA GLU A 141 -5.43 1.23 15.85
C GLU A 141 -4.53 0.61 16.91
N PRO A 142 -3.75 1.40 17.67
CA PRO A 142 -2.84 0.87 18.68
C PRO A 142 -3.61 0.29 19.88
N ALA A 143 -3.07 -0.78 20.48
CA ALA A 143 -3.67 -1.41 21.65
C ALA A 143 -3.81 -0.49 22.88
N TRP A 144 -2.93 0.52 23.00
CA TRP A 144 -2.99 1.54 24.05
C TRP A 144 -2.61 2.93 23.53
N ASP A 145 -3.43 3.92 23.91
CA ASP A 145 -3.08 5.33 23.73
C ASP A 145 -2.16 5.79 24.86
N VAL A 146 -0.86 5.80 24.55
CA VAL A 146 0.21 6.30 25.44
C VAL A 146 0.80 7.63 24.97
N GLY A 147 0.13 8.31 24.02
CA GLY A 147 0.55 9.59 23.46
C GLY A 147 1.79 9.53 22.55
N ILE A 148 2.22 8.33 22.12
CA ILE A 148 3.38 8.13 21.23
C ILE A 148 2.92 7.88 19.79
N LEU A 149 1.81 7.16 19.61
CA LEU A 149 1.26 6.78 18.31
C LEU A 149 -0.24 7.08 18.31
N ASN A 150 -0.72 7.68 17.22
CA ASN A 150 -2.14 7.89 16.97
C ASN A 150 -2.65 6.80 16.03
N PRO A 151 -3.96 6.52 16.02
CA PRO A 151 -4.57 5.77 14.93
C PRO A 151 -4.16 6.38 13.59
N SER A 152 -3.73 5.53 12.65
CA SER A 152 -3.20 5.98 11.37
C SER A 152 -3.49 4.97 10.29
N ASP A 153 -3.70 5.47 9.08
CA ASP A 153 -3.89 4.63 7.90
C ASP A 153 -2.53 4.19 7.38
N PHE A 154 -2.37 2.89 7.14
CA PHE A 154 -1.19 2.32 6.52
C PHE A 154 -1.40 2.17 5.03
N ASP A 155 -0.95 3.19 4.31
CA ASP A 155 -0.98 3.22 2.85
C ASP A 155 0.32 2.66 2.27
N ASN A 156 0.21 1.74 1.32
CA ASN A 156 1.35 1.24 0.56
C ASN A 156 1.09 1.40 -0.93
N LEU A 157 2.12 1.82 -1.66
CA LEU A 157 2.13 1.92 -3.12
C LEU A 157 3.21 0.99 -3.65
N ILE A 158 2.81 -0.04 -4.39
CA ILE A 158 3.70 -1.00 -5.03
C ILE A 158 3.58 -0.86 -6.54
N VAL A 159 4.72 -0.60 -7.19
CA VAL A 159 4.83 -0.55 -8.65
C VAL A 159 5.49 -1.83 -9.14
N THR A 160 4.79 -2.56 -10.01
CA THR A 160 5.31 -3.82 -10.57
C THR A 160 4.98 -3.94 -12.05
N ARG A 161 5.75 -4.73 -12.79
CA ARG A 161 5.52 -4.99 -14.21
C ARG A 161 4.76 -6.30 -14.38
N PRO A 162 3.79 -6.38 -15.30
CA PRO A 162 3.25 -7.66 -15.76
C PRO A 162 4.38 -8.58 -16.27
N ARG A 163 4.38 -9.84 -15.87
CA ARG A 163 5.48 -10.78 -16.16
C ARG A 163 5.27 -11.61 -17.42
N PHE A 164 4.02 -11.96 -17.74
CA PHE A 164 3.73 -12.91 -18.82
C PHE A 164 3.05 -12.26 -20.02
N VAL A 165 2.30 -11.18 -19.80
CA VAL A 165 1.57 -10.47 -20.85
C VAL A 165 1.99 -9.00 -20.92
N PRO A 166 1.97 -8.37 -22.10
CA PRO A 166 2.29 -6.94 -22.23
C PRO A 166 1.21 -6.02 -21.65
N GLN A 167 -0.01 -6.55 -21.45
CA GLN A 167 -1.15 -5.85 -20.86
C GLN A 167 -2.09 -6.86 -20.22
N ILE A 168 -2.54 -6.57 -19.00
CA ILE A 168 -3.66 -7.26 -18.37
C ILE A 168 -4.94 -6.53 -18.82
N GLN A 169 -5.87 -7.25 -19.44
CA GLN A 169 -7.14 -6.68 -19.90
C GLN A 169 -8.12 -6.61 -18.72
N PHE A 170 -8.92 -5.55 -18.65
CA PHE A 170 -9.99 -5.43 -17.66
C PHE A 170 -11.35 -5.69 -18.32
N GLU A 171 -12.05 -6.70 -17.82
CA GLU A 171 -13.44 -7.01 -18.18
C GLU A 171 -14.38 -6.32 -17.18
N SER A 172 -15.11 -5.32 -17.67
CA SER A 172 -16.12 -4.56 -16.93
C SER A 172 -17.40 -5.35 -16.70
#